data_AF-A0AAU5C8J1-F1
#
_entry.id   AF-A0AAU5C8J1-F1
#
_cell.length_a   1.000
_cell.length_b   1.000
_cell.length_c   1.000
_cell.angle_alpha   90.00
_cell.angle_beta   90.00
_cell.angle_gamma   90.00
#
_symmetry.space_group_name_H-M   'P 1'
#
loop_
_entity.id
_entity.type
_entity.pdbx_description
1 polymer ?
#
loop_
_entity_poly.entity_id
_entity_poly.type
_entity_poly.pdbx_seq_one_letter_code
_entity_poly.pdbx_strand_id
1 'polypeptide(L)'
;MKPRPLARILPACCVLAVAAFGWYATRSVRPPDCEVTVAAFAGADGRPLSENGEEVTWEELDERAYQDLVDSGRCEPPSARWRHWLG
;
A
#
# COMPACT_ATOMS: atom_id res chain seq x y z
N MET A 1 -47.77 -8.73 -10.51
CA MET A 1 -46.72 -9.53 -9.83
C MET A 1 -45.89 -8.60 -8.97
N LYS A 2 -45.86 -8.79 -7.64
CA LYS A 2 -45.09 -7.92 -6.73
C LYS A 2 -43.61 -8.31 -6.87
N PRO A 3 -42.68 -7.38 -7.18
CA PRO A 3 -41.28 -7.72 -7.34
C PRO A 3 -40.78 -8.37 -6.04
N ARG A 4 -40.29 -9.60 -6.15
CA ARG A 4 -39.74 -10.34 -5.01
C ARG A 4 -38.56 -9.53 -4.44
N PRO A 5 -38.41 -9.43 -3.11
CA PRO A 5 -37.37 -8.61 -2.48
C PRO A 5 -35.95 -8.95 -2.98
N LEU A 6 -35.71 -10.21 -3.32
CA LEU A 6 -34.48 -10.70 -3.97
C LEU A 6 -34.12 -9.97 -5.27
N ALA A 7 -35.11 -9.58 -6.08
CA ALA A 7 -34.87 -8.90 -7.36
C ALA A 7 -34.31 -7.46 -7.19
N ARG A 8 -34.45 -6.87 -5.99
CA ARG A 8 -33.90 -5.54 -5.66
C ARG A 8 -32.57 -5.60 -4.91
N ILE A 9 -32.32 -6.68 -4.15
CA ILE A 9 -31.10 -6.83 -3.36
C ILE A 9 -29.89 -7.16 -4.24
N LEU A 10 -30.07 -8.04 -5.22
CA LEU A 10 -28.99 -8.46 -6.13
C LEU A 10 -28.27 -7.27 -6.83
N PRO A 11 -28.97 -6.33 -7.50
CA PRO A 11 -28.29 -5.22 -8.15
C PRO A 11 -27.56 -4.31 -7.16
N ALA A 12 -28.10 -4.09 -5.95
CA ALA A 12 -27.45 -3.30 -4.92
C ALA A 12 -26.14 -3.97 -4.44
N CYS A 13 -26.14 -5.29 -4.24
CA CYS A 13 -24.93 -6.05 -3.91
C CYS A 13 -23.89 -5.97 -5.02
N CYS A 14 -24.30 -6.05 -6.29
CA CYS A 14 -23.39 -5.90 -7.42
C CYS A 14 -22.74 -4.52 -7.45
N VAL A 15 -23.50 -3.45 -7.24
CA VAL A 15 -22.97 -2.08 -7.20
C VAL A 15 -21.95 -1.93 -6.06
N LEU A 16 -22.27 -2.45 -4.86
CA LEU A 16 -21.33 -2.42 -3.73
C LEU A 16 -20.06 -3.21 -4.00
N ALA A 17 -20.17 -4.39 -4.62
CA ALA A 17 -19.03 -5.22 -4.97
C ALA A 17 -18.11 -4.51 -5.98
N VAL A 18 -18.68 -3.88 -7.02
CA VAL A 18 -17.91 -3.12 -8.01
C VAL A 18 -17.24 -1.90 -7.38
N ALA A 19 -17.94 -1.19 -6.49
CA ALA A 19 -17.37 -0.05 -5.78
C ALA A 19 -16.21 -0.47 -4.85
N ALA A 20 -16.38 -1.54 -4.09
CA ALA A 20 -15.34 -2.07 -3.21
C ALA A 20 -14.11 -2.56 -4.01
N PHE A 21 -14.35 -3.26 -5.13
CA PHE A 21 -13.29 -3.70 -6.02
C PHE A 21 -12.56 -2.52 -6.66
N GLY A 22 -13.29 -1.51 -7.15
CA GLY A 22 -12.72 -0.29 -7.72
C GLY A 22 -11.85 0.46 -6.71
N TRP A 23 -12.35 0.64 -5.48
CA TRP A 23 -11.58 1.25 -4.39
C TRP A 23 -10.28 0.49 -4.09
N TYR A 24 -10.38 -0.84 -4.01
CA TYR A 24 -9.23 -1.71 -3.79
C TYR A 24 -8.22 -1.65 -4.95
N ALA A 25 -8.71 -1.59 -6.19
CA ALA A 25 -7.92 -1.49 -7.41
C ALA A 25 -7.14 -0.16 -7.47
N THR A 26 -7.74 0.94 -7.01
CA THR A 26 -7.14 2.28 -7.05
C THR A 26 -6.19 2.58 -5.88
N ARG A 27 -6.14 1.74 -4.85
CA ARG A 27 -5.19 1.92 -3.74
C ARG A 27 -3.76 1.89 -4.28
N SER A 28 -2.96 2.89 -3.88
CA SER A 28 -1.53 2.95 -4.16
C SER A 28 -0.82 1.81 -3.42
N VAL A 29 0.07 1.11 -4.13
CA VAL A 29 0.92 0.06 -3.59
C VAL A 29 2.33 0.22 -4.12
N ARG A 30 3.32 -0.23 -3.34
CA ARG A 30 4.70 -0.34 -3.82
C ARG A 30 4.77 -1.46 -4.87
N PRO A 31 5.54 -1.30 -5.95
CA PRO A 31 5.78 -2.35 -6.94
C PRO A 31 6.40 -3.59 -6.27
N PRO A 32 6.05 -4.81 -6.73
CA PRO A 32 6.60 -6.04 -6.17
C PRO A 32 8.09 -6.23 -6.51
N ASP A 33 8.59 -5.59 -7.57
CA ASP A 33 9.95 -5.79 -8.08
C ASP A 33 11.01 -4.90 -7.40
N CYS A 34 10.59 -4.02 -6.48
CA CYS A 34 11.49 -3.20 -5.67
C CYS A 34 11.51 -3.72 -4.23
N GLU A 35 12.51 -4.54 -3.92
CA GLU A 35 12.76 -5.00 -2.55
C GLU A 35 13.70 -4.04 -1.83
N VAL A 36 13.27 -3.54 -0.67
CA VAL A 36 14.04 -2.61 0.15
C VAL A 36 14.48 -3.33 1.40
N THR A 37 15.76 -3.26 1.72
CA THR A 37 16.31 -3.78 2.98
C THR A 37 16.97 -2.64 3.72
N VAL A 38 16.53 -2.40 4.95
CA VAL A 38 17.10 -1.38 5.82
C VAL A 38 17.88 -2.04 6.95
N ALA A 39 19.08 -1.53 7.20
CA ALA A 39 19.89 -1.87 8.35
C ALA A 39 20.18 -0.61 9.16
N ALA A 40 19.86 -0.64 10.46
CA ALA A 40 20.13 0.45 11.39
C ALA A 40 20.55 -0.11 12.76
N PHE A 41 21.23 0.71 13.55
CA PHE A 41 21.48 0.38 14.95
C PHE A 41 20.20 0.54 15.75
N ALA A 42 19.98 -0.32 16.74
CA ALA A 42 18.81 -0.27 17.62
C ALA A 42 19.20 0.02 19.06
N GLY A 43 18.35 0.77 19.76
CA GLY A 43 18.44 0.99 21.20
C GLY A 43 18.08 -0.26 22.00
N ALA A 44 18.25 -0.19 23.32
CA ALA A 44 17.87 -1.27 24.24
C ALA A 44 16.37 -1.58 24.23
N ASP A 45 15.55 -0.65 23.76
CA ASP A 45 14.10 -0.77 23.56
C ASP A 45 13.72 -1.43 22.22
N GLY A 46 14.70 -1.80 21.39
CA GLY A 46 14.49 -2.41 20.07
C GLY A 46 14.06 -1.43 18.98
N ARG A 47 14.01 -0.12 19.28
CA ARG A 47 13.73 0.92 18.29
C ARG A 47 15.01 1.33 17.55
N PRO A 48 14.91 1.71 16.26
CA PRO A 48 16.07 2.21 15.55
C PRO A 48 16.58 3.52 16.16
N LEU A 49 17.89 3.68 16.19
CA LEU A 49 18.56 4.90 16.61
C LEU A 49 18.57 5.90 15.44
N SER A 50 18.07 7.12 15.70
CA SER A 50 18.19 8.25 14.78
C SER A 50 19.46 9.04 15.06
N GLU A 51 20.14 9.52 14.02
CA GLU A 51 21.31 10.42 14.16
C GLU A 51 20.96 11.74 14.85
N ASN A 52 19.72 12.20 14.73
CA ASN A 52 19.29 13.51 15.24
C ASN A 52 18.63 13.44 16.61
N GLY A 53 18.59 12.27 17.25
CA GLY A 53 17.91 12.07 18.53
C GLY A 53 16.37 12.10 18.45
N GLU A 54 15.80 12.15 17.24
CA GLU A 54 14.37 11.95 17.03
C GLU A 54 14.00 10.47 17.20
N GLU A 55 12.83 10.20 17.78
CA GLU A 55 12.28 8.84 17.74
C GLU A 55 11.91 8.51 16.29
N VAL A 56 12.42 7.39 15.80
CA VAL A 56 12.10 6.86 14.48
C VAL A 56 11.67 5.41 14.61
N THR A 57 10.73 5.00 13.78
CA THR A 57 10.24 3.62 13.71
C THR A 57 10.90 2.88 12.55
N TRP A 58 10.91 1.54 12.63
CA TRP A 58 11.36 0.71 11.52
C TRP A 58 10.54 0.94 10.23
N GLU A 59 9.24 1.21 10.37
CA GLU A 59 8.35 1.51 9.24
C GLU A 59 8.70 2.84 8.56
N GLU A 60 9.02 3.87 9.34
CA GLU A 60 9.46 5.16 8.80
C GLU A 60 10.82 5.06 8.10
N LEU A 61 11.75 4.28 8.65
CA LEU A 61 13.04 4.03 8.01
C LEU A 61 12.87 3.26 6.69
N ASP A 62 12.02 2.23 6.68
CA ASP A 62 11.69 1.47 5.48
C ASP A 62 11.03 2.34 4.39
N GLU A 63 10.05 3.16 4.77
CA GLU A 63 9.41 4.08 3.83
C GLU A 63 10.40 5.11 3.29
N ARG A 64 11.26 5.70 4.14
CA ARG A 64 12.27 6.67 3.70
C ARG A 64 13.26 6.03 2.74
N ALA A 65 13.76 4.83 3.05
CA ALA A 65 14.68 4.11 2.17
C ALA A 65 14.03 3.78 0.81
N TYR A 66 12.76 3.41 0.81
CA TYR A 66 12.01 3.21 -0.43
C TYR A 66 11.90 4.51 -1.24
N GLN A 67 11.56 5.64 -0.62
CA GLN A 67 11.49 6.94 -1.31
C GLN A 67 12.84 7.36 -1.89
N ASP A 68 13.94 7.17 -1.16
CA ASP A 68 15.29 7.45 -1.68
C ASP A 68 15.63 6.59 -2.92
N LEU A 69 15.15 5.35 -2.96
CA LEU A 69 15.29 4.48 -4.13
C LEU A 69 14.43 4.93 -5.32
N VAL A 70 13.24 5.47 -5.06
CA VAL A 70 12.39 6.09 -6.10
C VAL A 70 13.05 7.36 -6.65
N ASP A 71 13.52 8.25 -5.77
CA ASP A 71 14.16 9.52 -6.15
C ASP A 71 15.48 9.30 -6.90
N SER A 72 16.22 8.24 -6.57
CA SER A 72 17.41 7.82 -7.30
C SER A 72 17.13 7.07 -8.61
N GLY A 73 15.85 6.85 -8.95
CA GLY A 73 15.43 6.14 -10.17
C GLY A 73 15.72 4.64 -10.17
N ARG A 74 16.04 4.05 -9.01
CA ARG A 74 16.27 2.61 -8.85
C ARG A 74 14.98 1.84 -8.64
N CYS A 75 13.95 2.50 -8.12
CA CYS A 75 12.62 1.93 -7.96
C CYS A 75 11.56 2.81 -8.64
N GLU A 76 10.48 2.17 -9.05
CA GLU A 76 9.32 2.90 -9.56
C GLU A 76 8.48 3.47 -8.40
N PRO A 77 7.84 4.65 -8.61
CA PRO A 77 6.97 5.24 -7.61
C PRO A 77 5.74 4.36 -7.34
N PRO A 78 5.11 4.49 -6.16
CA PRO A 78 3.88 3.78 -5.84
C PRO A 78 2.81 4.03 -6.90
N SER A 79 2.16 2.96 -7.31
CA SER A 79 1.18 3.02 -8.40
C SER A 79 -0.13 2.37 -7.98
N ALA A 80 -1.21 2.69 -8.68
CA ALA A 80 -2.50 2.06 -8.42
C ALA A 80 -2.39 0.54 -8.62
N ARG A 81 -2.87 -0.25 -7.65
CA ARG A 81 -2.75 -1.71 -7.63
C ARG A 81 -3.09 -2.39 -8.95
N TRP A 82 -4.13 -1.90 -9.65
CA TRP A 82 -4.54 -2.49 -10.93
C TRP A 82 -3.47 -2.46 -12.01
N ARG A 83 -2.52 -1.51 -11.97
CA ARG A 83 -1.41 -1.44 -12.94
C ARG A 83 -0.57 -2.72 -12.91
N HIS A 84 -0.37 -3.31 -11.73
CA HIS A 84 0.40 -4.56 -11.58
C HIS A 84 -0.35 -5.80 -12.03
N TRP A 85 -1.66 -5.72 -12.32
CA TRP A 85 -2.41 -6.86 -12.87
C TRP A 85 -2.22 -7.02 -14.38
N LEU A 86 -1.68 -6.01 -15.05
CA LEU A 86 -1.56 -5.98 -16.50
C LEU A 86 -0.26 -6.60 -17.03
N GLY A 87 0.66 -7.01 -16.15
CA GLY A 87 2.01 -7.46 -16.51
C GLY A 87 2.88 -6.27 -16.90
#